data_AF-A0A1Q8CYV0-F1
#
_entry.id   AF-A0A1Q8CYV0-F1
#
_cell.length_a   1.000
_cell.length_b   1.000
_cell.length_c   1.000
_cell.angle_alpha   90.00
_cell.angle_beta   90.00
_cell.angle_gamma   90.00
#
_symmetry.space_group_name_H-M   'P 1'
#
loop_
_entity.id
_entity.type
_entity.pdbx_description
1 polymer ?
#
loop_
_entity_poly.entity_id
_entity_poly.type
_entity_poly.pdbx_seq_one_letter_code
_entity_poly.pdbx_strand_id
1 'polypeptide(L)'
;MSHVAVISMGGTIAMAPSASGGIVPALGADDLLASVPALAALDVPVRATTLRSLPSPSLGFADLVALAERVRAEIADGAVGVVITHGTDTIEETAFFLDLTLPDEVPVVVTGAMRHPHAPGADGPANLYAAVRVATAPAARGLGALVVMSDEIHGARFVRKSHTSSTAAFVSPAFGPLGLVVEGDPRIRGVARTGLVVPVDDKVGARLVDVRVGLVTVALGDDGELLRRAGDAFHGLVVAGLGAGHVPAGMVPLVAEHAARVPVVLSSRTGAGAVLRQTYGYPGSERDLLDRGLIQSGFLDPAKARILLQLLLASDAGRDEIVAAFDRYR
;
A
#
# COMPACT_ATOMS: atom_id res chain seq x y z
N MET A 1 1.06 -2.55 -29.98
CA MET A 1 -0.33 -2.04 -30.10
C MET A 1 -0.75 -1.57 -28.72
N SER A 2 -1.44 -0.44 -28.61
CA SER A 2 -1.95 0.05 -27.32
C SER A 2 -2.93 -0.94 -26.69
N HIS A 3 -2.80 -1.20 -25.40
CA HIS A 3 -3.68 -2.09 -24.65
C HIS A 3 -3.76 -1.69 -23.18
N VAL A 4 -4.73 -2.22 -22.44
CA VAL A 4 -4.74 -2.20 -20.97
C VAL A 4 -4.29 -3.56 -20.47
N ALA A 5 -3.28 -3.59 -19.61
CA ALA A 5 -2.83 -4.83 -18.98
C ALA A 5 -3.56 -5.05 -17.65
N VAL A 6 -4.12 -6.24 -17.45
CA VAL A 6 -4.68 -6.70 -16.18
C VAL A 6 -3.76 -7.78 -15.62
N ILE A 7 -3.12 -7.52 -14.49
CA ILE A 7 -2.19 -8.44 -13.84
C ILE A 7 -2.87 -9.00 -12.58
N SER A 8 -3.09 -10.30 -12.54
CA SER A 8 -3.65 -10.97 -11.36
C SER A 8 -2.56 -11.42 -10.39
N MET A 9 -2.73 -11.02 -9.13
CA MET A 9 -1.97 -11.52 -7.98
C MET A 9 -2.76 -12.56 -7.17
N GLY A 10 -3.95 -12.94 -7.64
CA GLY A 10 -4.91 -13.75 -6.90
C GLY A 10 -5.92 -12.90 -6.11
N GLY A 11 -6.21 -13.32 -4.88
CA GLY A 11 -7.20 -12.66 -4.01
C GLY A 11 -8.65 -13.05 -4.28
N THR A 12 -9.57 -12.53 -3.46
CA THR A 12 -11.00 -12.90 -3.43
C THR A 12 -11.70 -12.87 -4.78
N ILE A 13 -11.33 -11.92 -5.66
CA ILE A 13 -11.90 -11.79 -7.01
C ILE A 13 -11.57 -12.98 -7.91
N ALA A 14 -10.51 -13.73 -7.59
CA ALA A 14 -10.06 -14.91 -8.31
C ALA A 14 -10.33 -16.24 -7.55
N MET A 15 -11.13 -16.22 -6.48
CA MET A 15 -11.44 -17.41 -5.68
C MET A 15 -12.73 -18.11 -6.14
N ALA A 16 -12.78 -19.44 -6.03
CA ALA A 16 -14.00 -20.24 -6.20
C ALA A 16 -14.23 -21.18 -5.01
N PRO A 17 -15.46 -21.71 -4.81
CA PRO A 17 -15.76 -22.65 -3.73
C PRO A 17 -14.93 -23.93 -3.85
N SER A 18 -14.39 -24.41 -2.73
CA SER A 18 -13.71 -25.70 -2.66
C SER A 18 -14.65 -26.81 -2.22
N ALA A 19 -14.40 -28.05 -2.68
CA ALA A 19 -15.09 -29.25 -2.21
C ALA A 19 -14.92 -29.52 -0.70
N SER A 20 -13.86 -28.98 -0.09
CA SER A 20 -13.58 -29.06 1.36
C SER A 20 -14.33 -28.03 2.20
N GLY A 21 -15.15 -27.16 1.57
CA GLY A 21 -15.67 -25.94 2.19
C GLY A 21 -14.68 -24.77 2.09
N GLY A 22 -15.20 -23.54 2.19
CA GLY A 22 -14.43 -22.31 1.97
C GLY A 22 -14.22 -21.96 0.49
N ILE A 23 -13.35 -20.97 0.23
CA ILE A 23 -12.99 -20.51 -1.12
C ILE A 23 -11.48 -20.63 -1.34
N VAL A 24 -11.06 -21.03 -2.54
CA VAL A 24 -9.65 -21.23 -2.94
C VAL A 24 -9.36 -20.56 -4.29
N PRO A 25 -8.09 -20.18 -4.59
CA PRO A 25 -7.76 -19.58 -5.88
C PRO A 25 -8.10 -20.54 -7.02
N ALA A 26 -8.88 -20.08 -8.00
CA ALA A 26 -9.39 -20.95 -9.05
C ALA A 26 -9.60 -20.25 -10.41
N LEU A 27 -9.76 -18.92 -10.42
CA LEU A 27 -10.02 -18.18 -11.65
C LEU A 27 -8.73 -17.60 -12.22
N GLY A 28 -8.53 -17.81 -13.51
CA GLY A 28 -7.44 -17.24 -14.29
C GLY A 28 -7.76 -15.83 -14.78
N ALA A 29 -6.80 -15.25 -15.51
CA ALA A 29 -6.93 -13.92 -16.07
C ALA A 29 -8.09 -13.81 -17.10
N ASP A 30 -8.31 -14.85 -17.90
CA ASP A 30 -9.41 -14.91 -18.87
C ASP A 30 -10.78 -14.97 -18.20
N ASP A 31 -10.89 -15.68 -17.06
CA ASP A 31 -12.13 -15.76 -16.30
C ASP A 31 -12.52 -14.40 -15.70
N LEU A 32 -11.52 -13.62 -15.26
CA LEU A 32 -11.74 -12.25 -14.78
C LEU A 32 -12.31 -11.36 -15.89
N LEU A 33 -11.79 -11.46 -17.11
CA LEU A 33 -12.32 -10.71 -18.25
C LEU A 33 -13.72 -11.18 -18.64
N ALA A 34 -13.96 -12.49 -18.66
CA ALA A 34 -15.27 -13.06 -18.97
C ALA A 34 -16.35 -12.64 -17.98
N SER A 35 -15.98 -12.36 -16.71
CA SER A 35 -16.90 -11.86 -15.70
C SER A 35 -17.38 -10.41 -15.94
N VAL A 36 -16.72 -9.67 -16.85
CA VAL A 36 -17.06 -8.28 -17.18
C VAL A 36 -17.19 -8.08 -18.70
N PRO A 37 -18.29 -8.54 -19.33
CA PRO A 37 -18.49 -8.43 -20.78
C PRO A 37 -18.41 -6.99 -21.32
N ALA A 38 -18.73 -6.00 -20.48
CA ALA A 38 -18.63 -4.58 -20.82
C ALA A 38 -17.21 -4.11 -21.18
N LEU A 39 -16.16 -4.84 -20.76
CA LEU A 39 -14.78 -4.53 -21.15
C LEU A 39 -14.53 -4.72 -22.65
N ALA A 40 -15.28 -5.63 -23.30
CA ALA A 40 -15.16 -5.87 -24.74
C ALA A 40 -15.70 -4.70 -25.60
N ALA A 41 -16.49 -3.80 -25.01
CA ALA A 41 -17.02 -2.61 -25.66
C ALA A 41 -16.09 -1.39 -25.55
N LEU A 42 -14.94 -1.52 -24.88
CA LEU A 42 -13.96 -0.45 -24.79
C LEU A 42 -13.13 -0.35 -26.07
N ASP A 43 -12.72 0.88 -26.42
CA ASP A 43 -11.92 1.16 -27.62
C ASP A 43 -10.48 0.63 -27.54
N VAL A 44 -10.05 0.21 -26.35
CA VAL A 44 -8.69 -0.30 -26.08
C VAL A 44 -8.78 -1.76 -25.66
N PRO A 45 -8.05 -2.69 -26.31
CA PRO A 45 -8.08 -4.09 -25.94
C PRO A 45 -7.52 -4.30 -24.52
N VAL A 46 -8.19 -5.14 -23.75
CA VAL A 46 -7.76 -5.54 -22.41
C VAL A 46 -7.08 -6.90 -22.50
N ARG A 47 -5.86 -7.02 -21.97
CA ARG A 47 -5.10 -8.27 -21.89
C ARG A 47 -4.92 -8.64 -20.44
N ALA A 48 -5.29 -9.86 -20.07
CA ALA A 48 -5.15 -10.31 -18.69
C ALA A 48 -4.06 -11.38 -18.59
N THR A 49 -3.25 -11.31 -17.54
CA THR A 49 -2.23 -12.31 -17.22
C THR A 49 -2.19 -12.58 -15.73
N THR A 50 -1.82 -13.80 -15.33
CA THR A 50 -1.66 -14.18 -13.92
C THR A 50 -0.19 -14.20 -13.57
N LEU A 51 0.22 -13.38 -12.59
CA LEU A 51 1.59 -13.35 -12.08
C LEU A 51 1.76 -14.25 -10.84
N ARG A 52 0.78 -14.20 -9.95
CA ARG A 52 0.70 -15.00 -8.72
C ARG A 52 -0.74 -15.46 -8.49
N SER A 53 -0.89 -16.52 -7.71
CA SER A 53 -2.18 -17.02 -7.25
C SER A 53 -2.10 -17.30 -5.74
N LEU A 54 -1.78 -16.25 -4.97
CA LEU A 54 -1.58 -16.34 -3.53
C LEU A 54 -2.64 -15.49 -2.80
N PRO A 55 -3.06 -15.88 -1.58
CA PRO A 55 -3.81 -14.99 -0.73
C PRO A 55 -2.93 -13.82 -0.30
N SER A 56 -3.49 -12.60 -0.26
CA SER A 56 -2.73 -11.38 0.02
C SER A 56 -1.94 -11.36 1.34
N PRO A 57 -2.37 -12.03 2.44
CA PRO A 57 -1.57 -12.15 3.65
C PRO A 57 -0.29 -12.99 3.50
N SER A 58 -0.18 -13.78 2.43
CA SER A 58 0.99 -14.61 2.13
C SER A 58 1.98 -13.98 1.15
N LEU A 59 1.71 -12.77 0.66
CA LEU A 59 2.61 -12.05 -0.24
C LEU A 59 3.80 -11.46 0.52
N GLY A 60 4.97 -11.51 -0.09
CA GLY A 60 6.19 -10.89 0.43
C GLY A 60 6.79 -9.85 -0.52
N PHE A 61 7.86 -9.18 -0.10
CA PHE A 61 8.54 -8.16 -0.93
C PHE A 61 9.03 -8.72 -2.27
N ALA A 62 9.49 -9.98 -2.33
CA ALA A 62 9.89 -10.60 -3.59
C ALA A 62 8.74 -10.65 -4.61
N ASP A 63 7.49 -10.86 -4.16
CA ASP A 63 6.33 -10.80 -5.05
C ASP A 63 6.03 -9.37 -5.52
N LEU A 64 6.25 -8.38 -4.66
CA LEU A 64 6.06 -6.97 -5.02
C LEU A 64 7.11 -6.47 -6.01
N VAL A 65 8.37 -6.93 -5.87
CA VAL A 65 9.45 -6.67 -6.84
C VAL A 65 9.06 -7.27 -8.20
N ALA A 66 8.69 -8.54 -8.24
CA ALA A 66 8.25 -9.20 -9.47
C ALA A 66 7.01 -8.52 -10.09
N LEU A 67 6.11 -8.00 -9.27
CA LEU A 67 4.96 -7.22 -9.75
C LEU A 67 5.40 -5.90 -10.37
N ALA A 68 6.28 -5.14 -9.72
CA ALA A 68 6.81 -3.89 -10.27
C ALA A 68 7.56 -4.11 -11.59
N GLU A 69 8.39 -5.15 -11.69
CA GLU A 69 9.05 -5.57 -12.93
C GLU A 69 8.03 -5.90 -14.03
N ARG A 70 6.98 -6.67 -13.69
CA ARG A 70 5.94 -7.02 -14.64
C ARG A 70 5.19 -5.79 -15.14
N VAL A 71 4.85 -4.84 -14.25
CA VAL A 71 4.20 -3.59 -14.64
C VAL A 71 5.08 -2.79 -15.60
N ARG A 72 6.40 -2.68 -15.33
CA ARG A 72 7.34 -2.02 -16.24
C ARG A 72 7.40 -2.71 -17.61
N ALA A 73 7.38 -4.04 -17.65
CA ALA A 73 7.39 -4.81 -18.89
C ALA A 73 6.12 -4.57 -19.73
N GLU A 74 4.93 -4.56 -19.12
CA GLU A 74 3.67 -4.26 -19.82
C GLU A 74 3.66 -2.83 -20.38
N ILE A 75 4.15 -1.85 -19.59
CA ILE A 75 4.31 -0.46 -20.04
C ILE A 75 5.26 -0.40 -21.25
N ALA A 76 6.39 -1.10 -21.20
CA ALA A 76 7.33 -1.17 -22.31
C ALA A 76 6.76 -1.86 -23.57
N ASP A 77 5.83 -2.82 -23.42
CA ASP A 77 5.06 -3.42 -24.53
C ASP A 77 3.91 -2.52 -25.05
N GLY A 78 3.80 -1.30 -24.53
CA GLY A 78 2.84 -0.30 -24.98
C GLY A 78 1.50 -0.34 -24.26
N ALA A 79 1.45 -0.84 -23.01
CA ALA A 79 0.28 -0.68 -22.16
C ALA A 79 0.03 0.82 -21.89
N VAL A 80 -1.21 1.27 -22.12
CA VAL A 80 -1.64 2.65 -21.87
C VAL A 80 -2.22 2.85 -20.47
N GLY A 81 -2.38 1.75 -19.73
CA GLY A 81 -2.84 1.66 -18.35
C GLY A 81 -2.65 0.23 -17.84
N VAL A 82 -2.40 0.08 -16.54
CA VAL A 82 -2.20 -1.22 -15.90
C VAL A 82 -3.12 -1.35 -14.70
N VAL A 83 -3.86 -2.46 -14.63
CA VAL A 83 -4.75 -2.81 -13.53
C VAL A 83 -4.20 -4.04 -12.82
N ILE A 84 -4.10 -4.01 -11.50
CA ILE A 84 -3.69 -5.14 -10.67
C ILE A 84 -4.92 -5.62 -9.90
N THR A 85 -5.32 -6.88 -10.11
CA THR A 85 -6.31 -7.53 -9.25
C THR A 85 -5.61 -8.21 -8.08
N HIS A 86 -5.99 -7.84 -6.86
CA HIS A 86 -5.25 -8.18 -5.65
C HIS A 86 -6.20 -8.59 -4.50
N GLY A 87 -5.70 -9.41 -3.57
CA GLY A 87 -6.42 -9.71 -2.33
C GLY A 87 -6.48 -8.48 -1.42
N THR A 88 -7.62 -8.22 -0.80
CA THR A 88 -7.89 -6.92 -0.17
C THR A 88 -7.10 -6.67 1.10
N ASP A 89 -6.53 -7.69 1.74
CA ASP A 89 -5.88 -7.51 3.05
C ASP A 89 -4.63 -6.65 3.00
N THR A 90 -3.90 -6.64 1.87
CA THR A 90 -2.64 -5.90 1.72
C THR A 90 -2.63 -4.98 0.49
N ILE A 91 -3.81 -4.64 -0.07
CA ILE A 91 -3.91 -3.67 -1.19
C ILE A 91 -3.22 -2.35 -0.84
N GLU A 92 -3.41 -1.83 0.38
CA GLU A 92 -2.85 -0.54 0.79
C GLU A 92 -1.31 -0.52 0.84
N GLU A 93 -0.69 -1.66 1.16
CA GLU A 93 0.76 -1.82 1.19
C GLU A 93 1.32 -2.04 -0.21
N THR A 94 0.72 -2.95 -0.98
CA THR A 94 1.11 -3.22 -2.38
C THR A 94 0.98 -1.97 -3.24
N ALA A 95 -0.15 -1.26 -3.16
CA ALA A 95 -0.36 -0.04 -3.93
C ALA A 95 0.67 1.03 -3.56
N PHE A 96 1.00 1.17 -2.27
CA PHE A 96 2.01 2.15 -1.83
C PHE A 96 3.42 1.74 -2.24
N PHE A 97 3.76 0.45 -2.25
CA PHE A 97 5.01 -0.04 -2.82
C PHE A 97 5.13 0.31 -4.31
N LEU A 98 4.08 0.09 -5.10
CA LEU A 98 4.05 0.49 -6.51
C LEU A 98 4.16 2.01 -6.67
N ASP A 99 3.50 2.78 -5.78
CA ASP A 99 3.60 4.24 -5.74
C ASP A 99 5.01 4.73 -5.40
N LEU A 100 5.84 3.92 -4.74
CA LEU A 100 7.23 4.29 -4.45
C LEU A 100 8.20 3.81 -5.52
N THR A 101 7.84 2.84 -6.35
CA THR A 101 8.81 2.12 -7.20
C THR A 101 8.58 2.29 -8.70
N LEU A 102 7.43 2.84 -9.10
CA LEU A 102 7.07 3.05 -10.49
C LEU A 102 6.95 4.54 -10.87
N PRO A 103 7.30 4.91 -12.12
CA PRO A 103 6.88 6.19 -12.70
C PRO A 103 5.35 6.24 -12.84
N ASP A 104 4.78 7.43 -12.99
CA ASP A 104 3.34 7.69 -13.03
C ASP A 104 2.82 8.24 -14.37
N GLU A 105 3.62 8.12 -15.43
CA GLU A 105 3.21 8.52 -16.79
C GLU A 105 2.07 7.63 -17.33
N VAL A 106 2.11 6.34 -16.98
CA VAL A 106 1.05 5.37 -17.27
C VAL A 106 0.28 5.08 -15.99
N PRO A 107 -1.06 5.20 -15.97
CA PRO A 107 -1.84 4.92 -14.78
C PRO A 107 -1.69 3.46 -14.33
N VAL A 108 -1.42 3.28 -13.03
CA VAL A 108 -1.35 1.98 -12.36
C VAL A 108 -2.43 1.94 -11.29
N VAL A 109 -3.39 1.02 -11.43
CA VAL A 109 -4.58 0.93 -10.59
C VAL A 109 -4.64 -0.43 -9.93
N VAL A 110 -4.67 -0.48 -8.60
CA VAL A 110 -4.90 -1.71 -7.83
C VAL A 110 -6.38 -1.81 -7.48
N THR A 111 -6.97 -2.98 -7.63
CA THR A 111 -8.37 -3.25 -7.30
C THR A 111 -8.54 -4.66 -6.72
N GLY A 112 -9.71 -4.95 -6.19
CA GLY A 112 -10.03 -6.24 -5.57
C GLY A 112 -11.53 -6.42 -5.36
N ALA A 113 -11.88 -7.39 -4.52
CA ALA A 113 -13.26 -7.67 -4.15
C ALA A 113 -13.34 -8.02 -2.66
N MET A 114 -14.34 -7.48 -1.97
CA MET A 114 -14.66 -7.82 -0.59
C MET A 114 -15.54 -9.08 -0.51
N ARG A 115 -16.30 -9.38 -1.58
CA ARG A 115 -17.15 -10.56 -1.72
C ARG A 115 -16.61 -11.48 -2.81
N HIS A 116 -16.72 -12.79 -2.59
CA HIS A 116 -16.30 -13.79 -3.58
C HIS A 116 -17.25 -13.80 -4.80
N PRO A 117 -16.82 -14.31 -5.97
CA PRO A 117 -17.56 -14.19 -7.24
C PRO A 117 -18.97 -14.79 -7.23
N HIS A 118 -19.18 -15.84 -6.45
CA HIS A 118 -20.48 -16.51 -6.31
C HIS A 118 -21.39 -15.93 -5.21
N ALA A 119 -20.95 -14.89 -4.49
CA ALA A 119 -21.77 -14.27 -3.47
C ALA A 119 -22.86 -13.39 -4.11
N PRO A 120 -24.08 -13.35 -3.55
CA PRO A 120 -25.04 -12.31 -3.92
C PRO A 120 -24.44 -10.91 -3.72
N GLY A 121 -24.50 -10.10 -4.79
CA GLY A 121 -23.90 -8.77 -4.79
C GLY A 121 -22.38 -8.77 -4.74
N ALA A 122 -21.71 -9.74 -5.37
CA ALA A 122 -20.27 -9.71 -5.59
C ALA A 122 -19.82 -8.38 -6.23
N ASP A 123 -18.80 -7.75 -5.66
CA ASP A 123 -18.31 -6.42 -6.03
C ASP A 123 -17.16 -6.45 -7.05
N GLY A 124 -16.52 -7.61 -7.23
CA GLY A 124 -15.39 -7.79 -8.14
C GLY A 124 -15.60 -7.30 -9.57
N PRO A 125 -16.68 -7.71 -10.28
CA PRO A 125 -16.94 -7.26 -11.64
C PRO A 125 -17.04 -5.73 -11.77
N ALA A 126 -17.73 -5.07 -10.83
CA ALA A 126 -17.89 -3.62 -10.82
C ALA A 126 -16.55 -2.91 -10.54
N ASN A 127 -15.81 -3.37 -9.51
CA ASN A 127 -14.51 -2.83 -9.16
C ASN A 127 -13.50 -2.97 -10.32
N LEU A 128 -13.46 -4.13 -10.98
CA LEU A 128 -12.58 -4.36 -12.13
C LEU A 128 -12.93 -3.45 -13.32
N TYR A 129 -14.23 -3.33 -13.65
CA TYR A 129 -14.67 -2.41 -14.70
C TYR A 129 -14.25 -0.97 -14.38
N ALA A 130 -14.54 -0.49 -13.17
CA ALA A 130 -14.19 0.85 -12.71
C ALA A 130 -12.66 1.08 -12.77
N ALA A 131 -11.87 0.10 -12.32
CA ALA A 131 -10.41 0.18 -12.36
C ALA A 131 -9.85 0.29 -13.79
N VAL A 132 -10.39 -0.48 -14.74
CA VAL A 132 -10.01 -0.36 -16.16
C VAL A 132 -10.39 1.01 -16.72
N ARG A 133 -11.58 1.53 -16.39
CA ARG A 133 -12.00 2.88 -16.80
C ARG A 133 -11.08 3.97 -16.25
N VAL A 134 -10.63 3.85 -15.00
CA VAL A 134 -9.67 4.77 -14.40
C VAL A 134 -8.29 4.61 -15.05
N ALA A 135 -7.84 3.39 -15.35
CA ALA A 135 -6.54 3.14 -15.96
C ALA A 135 -6.41 3.73 -17.38
N THR A 136 -7.53 3.93 -18.09
CA THR A 136 -7.55 4.56 -19.41
C THR A 136 -7.81 6.07 -19.37
N ALA A 137 -8.14 6.64 -18.20
CA ALA A 137 -8.45 8.06 -18.07
C ALA A 137 -7.16 8.91 -18.12
N PRO A 138 -7.06 9.90 -19.03
CA PRO A 138 -5.91 10.81 -19.06
C PRO A 138 -5.69 11.55 -17.73
N ALA A 139 -6.79 11.85 -17.01
CA ALA A 139 -6.75 12.52 -15.72
C ALA A 139 -6.16 11.66 -14.59
N ALA A 140 -5.93 10.35 -14.79
CA ALA A 140 -5.29 9.47 -13.82
C ALA A 140 -3.75 9.51 -13.87
N ARG A 141 -3.17 10.09 -14.92
CA ARG A 141 -1.71 10.21 -15.08
C ARG A 141 -1.12 11.21 -14.08
N GLY A 142 0.08 10.93 -13.60
CA GLY A 142 0.81 11.80 -12.66
C GLY A 142 0.25 11.83 -11.23
N LEU A 143 -0.71 10.95 -10.90
CA LEU A 143 -1.31 10.88 -9.55
C LEU A 143 -0.61 9.87 -8.63
N GLY A 144 0.32 9.08 -9.19
CA GLY A 144 0.91 7.92 -8.55
C GLY A 144 0.07 6.66 -8.74
N ALA A 145 0.38 5.61 -7.98
CA ALA A 145 -0.45 4.41 -7.98
C ALA A 145 -1.81 4.71 -7.30
N LEU A 146 -2.87 4.15 -7.87
CA LEU A 146 -4.25 4.35 -7.43
C LEU A 146 -4.85 3.06 -6.89
N VAL A 147 -5.84 3.19 -6.01
CA VAL A 147 -6.72 2.09 -5.60
C VAL A 147 -8.15 2.44 -5.98
N VAL A 148 -8.85 1.52 -6.66
CA VAL A 148 -10.26 1.71 -7.04
C VAL A 148 -11.11 0.61 -6.41
N MET A 149 -12.01 1.02 -5.53
CA MET A 149 -12.93 0.14 -4.78
C MET A 149 -14.25 0.86 -4.55
N SER A 150 -15.39 0.20 -4.77
CA SER A 150 -16.74 0.77 -4.57
C SER A 150 -16.92 2.14 -5.23
N ASP A 151 -16.48 2.26 -6.50
CA ASP A 151 -16.53 3.50 -7.29
C ASP A 151 -15.76 4.70 -6.70
N GLU A 152 -14.95 4.52 -5.65
CA GLU A 152 -14.04 5.53 -5.13
C GLU A 152 -12.62 5.35 -5.70
N ILE A 153 -11.98 6.46 -6.06
CA ILE A 153 -10.61 6.50 -6.59
C ILE A 153 -9.70 7.06 -5.51
N HIS A 154 -8.85 6.22 -4.93
CA HIS A 154 -7.95 6.61 -3.84
C HIS A 154 -6.50 6.71 -4.31
N GLY A 155 -5.74 7.63 -3.74
CA GLY A 155 -4.29 7.63 -3.85
C GLY A 155 -3.68 6.58 -2.92
N ALA A 156 -2.74 5.78 -3.42
CA ALA A 156 -2.10 4.72 -2.65
C ALA A 156 -1.51 5.19 -1.30
N ARG A 157 -0.99 6.41 -1.25
CA ARG A 157 -0.43 7.04 -0.04
C ARG A 157 -1.43 7.28 1.10
N PHE A 158 -2.73 7.37 0.81
CA PHE A 158 -3.75 7.70 1.81
C PHE A 158 -4.77 6.59 2.05
N VAL A 159 -4.91 5.67 1.09
CA VAL A 159 -5.91 4.60 1.17
C VAL A 159 -5.57 3.59 2.24
N ARG A 160 -6.57 3.13 2.99
CA ARG A 160 -6.45 1.98 3.87
C ARG A 160 -7.75 1.20 3.98
N LYS A 161 -7.66 -0.08 4.31
CA LYS A 161 -8.77 -0.94 4.68
C LYS A 161 -9.17 -0.63 6.12
N SER A 162 -10.34 -0.02 6.29
CA SER A 162 -10.92 0.36 7.58
C SER A 162 -11.96 -0.63 8.10
N HIS A 163 -12.38 -1.58 7.27
CA HIS A 163 -13.42 -2.54 7.61
C HIS A 163 -13.10 -3.95 7.13
N THR A 164 -13.49 -4.96 7.90
CA THR A 164 -13.18 -6.38 7.61
C THR A 164 -14.05 -6.99 6.51
N SER A 165 -15.33 -6.61 6.39
CA SER A 165 -16.28 -7.20 5.42
C SER A 165 -17.10 -6.25 4.53
N SER A 166 -17.16 -4.94 4.82
CA SER A 166 -17.93 -3.98 4.02
C SER A 166 -17.37 -3.86 2.61
N THR A 167 -18.22 -3.69 1.60
CA THR A 167 -17.73 -3.38 0.23
C THR A 167 -17.08 -2.00 0.17
N ALA A 168 -17.53 -1.05 0.99
CA ALA A 168 -16.91 0.26 1.19
C ALA A 168 -15.80 0.21 2.27
N ALA A 169 -15.01 -0.85 2.32
CA ALA A 169 -13.97 -1.04 3.34
C ALA A 169 -12.73 -0.15 3.13
N PHE A 170 -12.50 0.36 1.92
CA PHE A 170 -11.34 1.20 1.65
C PHE A 170 -11.72 2.66 1.80
N VAL A 171 -10.90 3.40 2.56
CA VAL A 171 -11.10 4.81 2.87
C VAL A 171 -9.78 5.54 2.78
N SER A 172 -9.81 6.86 2.65
CA SER A 172 -8.63 7.72 2.73
C SER A 172 -8.80 8.76 3.84
N PRO A 173 -8.54 8.40 5.11
CA PRO A 173 -8.98 9.20 6.26
C PRO A 173 -8.36 10.59 6.36
N ALA A 174 -7.21 10.83 5.74
CA ALA A 174 -6.52 12.11 5.78
C ALA A 174 -7.18 13.15 4.86
N PHE A 175 -7.39 12.81 3.58
CA PHE A 175 -7.78 13.78 2.54
C PHE A 175 -8.97 13.34 1.68
N GLY A 176 -9.59 12.20 1.99
CA GLY A 176 -10.64 11.61 1.17
C GLY A 176 -10.14 10.98 -0.14
N PRO A 177 -11.04 10.39 -0.93
CA PRO A 177 -10.71 9.90 -2.27
C PRO A 177 -10.31 11.05 -3.20
N LEU A 178 -9.47 10.76 -4.20
CA LEU A 178 -9.05 11.70 -5.24
C LEU A 178 -10.13 11.95 -6.30
N GLY A 179 -11.14 11.09 -6.35
CA GLY A 179 -12.23 11.15 -7.31
C GLY A 179 -13.22 10.02 -7.12
N LEU A 180 -14.23 10.01 -7.99
CA LEU A 180 -15.28 8.99 -8.04
C LEU A 180 -15.44 8.48 -9.46
N VAL A 181 -15.90 7.25 -9.62
CA VAL A 181 -16.39 6.72 -10.89
C VAL A 181 -17.90 6.89 -10.90
N VAL A 182 -18.43 7.72 -11.80
CA VAL A 182 -19.87 8.04 -11.86
C VAL A 182 -20.40 7.59 -13.21
N GLU A 183 -21.33 6.64 -13.21
CA GLU A 183 -21.89 6.06 -14.45
C GLU A 183 -20.78 5.48 -15.36
N GLY A 184 -19.73 4.93 -14.75
CA GLY A 184 -18.54 4.41 -15.44
C GLY A 184 -17.53 5.47 -15.88
N ASP A 185 -17.78 6.76 -15.63
CA ASP A 185 -16.88 7.86 -15.98
C ASP A 185 -16.02 8.32 -14.78
N PRO A 186 -14.67 8.27 -14.87
CA PRO A 186 -13.79 8.76 -13.82
C PRO A 186 -13.81 10.28 -13.67
N ARG A 187 -14.31 10.77 -12.53
CA ARG A 187 -14.31 12.18 -12.15
C ARG A 187 -13.24 12.44 -11.10
N ILE A 188 -12.04 12.81 -11.57
CA ILE A 188 -10.85 13.01 -10.72
C ILE A 188 -10.62 14.50 -10.45
N ARG A 189 -10.33 14.84 -9.19
CA ARG A 189 -10.02 16.20 -8.70
C ARG A 189 -8.78 16.23 -7.78
N GLY A 190 -8.00 15.15 -7.80
CA GLY A 190 -6.93 14.88 -6.83
C GLY A 190 -5.75 15.85 -6.85
N VAL A 191 -4.94 15.74 -5.80
CA VAL A 191 -3.70 16.50 -5.57
C VAL A 191 -2.49 15.75 -6.13
N ALA A 192 -1.47 16.50 -6.56
CA ALA A 192 -0.21 15.97 -7.08
C ALA A 192 0.47 14.95 -6.14
N ARG A 193 1.20 14.00 -6.74
CA ARG A 193 2.06 13.02 -6.05
C ARG A 193 3.21 13.72 -5.33
N THR A 194 3.79 13.08 -4.31
CA THR A 194 4.99 13.55 -3.61
C THR A 194 6.26 13.51 -4.48
N GLY A 195 6.19 12.87 -5.65
CA GLY A 195 7.29 12.69 -6.60
C GLY A 195 8.45 11.86 -6.04
N LEU A 196 8.26 11.13 -4.94
CA LEU A 196 9.26 10.22 -4.42
C LEU A 196 9.20 8.91 -5.22
N VAL A 197 10.29 8.59 -5.90
CA VAL A 197 10.47 7.29 -6.54
C VAL A 197 11.81 6.73 -6.09
N VAL A 198 11.77 5.52 -5.54
CA VAL A 198 12.91 4.71 -5.13
C VAL A 198 13.03 3.57 -6.15
N PRO A 199 13.94 3.67 -7.14
CA PRO A 199 14.10 2.64 -8.14
C PRO A 199 14.46 1.30 -7.50
N VAL A 200 13.77 0.24 -7.89
CA VAL A 200 14.11 -1.13 -7.51
C VAL A 200 14.81 -1.77 -8.70
N ASP A 201 16.12 -1.95 -8.58
CA ASP A 201 16.93 -2.79 -9.45
C ASP A 201 17.20 -4.15 -8.77
N ASP A 202 17.93 -5.05 -9.42
CA ASP A 202 18.25 -6.38 -8.89
C ASP A 202 18.93 -6.32 -7.51
N LYS A 203 19.76 -5.30 -7.26
CA LYS A 203 20.46 -5.13 -5.97
C LYS A 203 19.47 -4.76 -4.88
N VAL A 204 18.63 -3.75 -5.11
CA VAL A 204 17.60 -3.32 -4.15
C VAL A 204 16.58 -4.43 -3.93
N GLY A 205 16.16 -5.11 -5.00
CA GLY A 205 15.24 -6.24 -4.97
C GLY A 205 15.74 -7.39 -4.08
N ALA A 206 16.99 -7.80 -4.24
CA ALA A 206 17.60 -8.83 -3.40
C ALA A 206 17.65 -8.41 -1.92
N ARG A 207 18.05 -7.16 -1.65
CA ARG A 207 18.18 -6.65 -0.28
C ARG A 207 16.84 -6.42 0.42
N LEU A 208 15.76 -6.16 -0.31
CA LEU A 208 14.42 -6.03 0.27
C LEU A 208 14.00 -7.28 1.03
N VAL A 209 14.52 -8.45 0.67
CA VAL A 209 14.25 -9.73 1.34
C VAL A 209 15.06 -9.88 2.64
N ASP A 210 16.26 -9.30 2.70
CA ASP A 210 17.19 -9.42 3.83
C ASP A 210 17.00 -8.31 4.88
N VAL A 211 16.63 -7.10 4.45
CA VAL A 211 16.32 -5.99 5.34
C VAL A 211 15.13 -6.38 6.22
N ARG A 212 15.15 -5.97 7.48
CA ARG A 212 14.11 -6.30 8.45
C ARG A 212 13.70 -5.03 9.16
N VAL A 213 12.53 -4.52 8.79
CA VAL A 213 11.87 -3.44 9.53
C VAL A 213 10.80 -4.00 10.45
N GLY A 214 10.96 -3.77 11.75
CA GLY A 214 9.96 -4.15 12.75
C GLY A 214 8.82 -3.13 12.82
N LEU A 215 7.60 -3.59 13.08
CA LEU A 215 6.45 -2.74 13.39
C LEU A 215 6.00 -3.03 14.82
N VAL A 216 6.16 -2.07 15.72
CA VAL A 216 5.81 -2.19 17.14
C VAL A 216 4.57 -1.33 17.41
N THR A 217 3.44 -1.99 17.61
CA THR A 217 2.19 -1.32 17.97
C THR A 217 2.08 -1.19 19.48
N VAL A 218 2.14 0.06 19.96
CA VAL A 218 2.09 0.36 21.39
C VAL A 218 0.68 0.19 21.92
N ALA A 219 0.55 -0.44 23.09
CA ALA A 219 -0.73 -0.71 23.75
C ALA A 219 -0.86 -0.05 25.14
N LEU A 220 -2.07 -0.12 25.70
CA LEU A 220 -2.30 0.31 27.08
C LEU A 220 -1.55 -0.66 28.02
N GLY A 221 -0.74 -0.11 28.92
CA GLY A 221 0.06 -0.90 29.86
C GLY A 221 1.31 -1.54 29.23
N ASP A 222 1.69 -1.13 28.02
CA ASP A 222 2.92 -1.59 27.38
C ASP A 222 4.16 -1.08 28.13
N ASP A 223 5.09 -1.99 28.40
CA ASP A 223 6.36 -1.74 29.09
C ASP A 223 7.59 -1.96 28.18
N GLY A 224 7.34 -2.22 26.90
CA GLY A 224 8.35 -2.46 25.88
C GLY A 224 8.95 -3.85 25.87
N GLU A 225 8.35 -4.86 26.52
CA GLU A 225 8.81 -6.25 26.51
C GLU A 225 9.10 -6.76 25.08
N LEU A 226 8.18 -6.53 24.13
CA LEU A 226 8.34 -6.96 22.74
C LEU A 226 9.57 -6.31 22.08
N LEU A 227 9.74 -5.00 22.29
CA LEU A 227 10.86 -4.26 21.73
C LEU A 227 12.19 -4.72 22.36
N ARG A 228 12.20 -5.01 23.67
CA ARG A 228 13.40 -5.49 24.38
C ARG A 228 13.84 -6.86 23.88
N ARG A 229 12.88 -7.77 23.67
CA ARG A 229 13.15 -9.11 23.10
C ARG A 229 13.61 -9.05 21.66
N ALA A 230 13.18 -8.05 20.90
CA ALA A 230 13.64 -7.88 19.53
C ALA A 230 15.15 -7.62 19.45
N GLY A 231 15.73 -6.94 20.44
CA GLY A 231 17.17 -6.66 20.50
C GLY A 231 17.68 -6.07 19.18
N ASP A 232 18.68 -6.72 18.59
CA ASP A 232 19.32 -6.25 17.34
C ASP A 232 18.73 -6.91 16.08
N ALA A 233 17.56 -7.53 16.17
CA ALA A 233 16.99 -8.29 15.05
C ALA A 233 16.61 -7.43 13.84
N PHE A 234 16.37 -6.13 14.04
CA PHE A 234 15.85 -5.24 13.02
C PHE A 234 16.88 -4.20 12.57
N HIS A 235 16.89 -3.93 11.26
CA HIS A 235 17.68 -2.88 10.62
C HIS A 235 17.01 -1.50 10.70
N GLY A 236 15.72 -1.47 11.06
CA GLY A 236 14.94 -0.26 11.32
C GLY A 236 13.62 -0.62 12.02
N LEU A 237 12.96 0.37 12.61
CA LEU A 237 11.72 0.17 13.36
C LEU A 237 10.69 1.22 12.99
N VAL A 238 9.42 0.81 13.02
CA VAL A 238 8.26 1.70 13.05
C VAL A 238 7.56 1.50 14.39
N VAL A 239 7.42 2.56 15.16
CA VAL A 239 6.65 2.59 16.40
C VAL A 239 5.28 3.19 16.09
N ALA A 240 4.24 2.37 16.13
CA ALA A 240 2.86 2.85 16.06
C ALA A 240 2.40 3.29 17.45
N GLY A 241 2.68 4.56 17.76
CA GLY A 241 2.38 5.18 19.04
C GLY A 241 0.89 5.38 19.31
N LEU A 242 0.56 5.69 20.55
CA LEU A 242 -0.77 6.05 21.01
C LEU A 242 -1.13 7.48 20.54
N GLY A 243 -2.39 7.71 20.16
CA GLY A 243 -2.91 9.05 19.88
C GLY A 243 -2.06 9.84 18.89
N ALA A 244 -1.48 10.96 19.33
CA ALA A 244 -0.68 11.85 18.51
C ALA A 244 0.77 11.36 18.24
N GLY A 245 1.12 10.14 18.65
CA GLY A 245 2.47 9.57 18.51
C GLY A 245 3.19 9.44 19.85
N HIS A 246 2.52 8.89 20.86
CA HIS A 246 3.05 8.77 22.21
C HIS A 246 3.41 7.33 22.58
N VAL A 247 4.35 7.18 23.50
CA VAL A 247 4.66 5.90 24.17
C VAL A 247 4.58 6.07 25.70
N PRO A 248 4.32 5.00 26.47
CA PRO A 248 4.49 5.01 27.91
C PRO A 248 5.88 5.50 28.32
N ALA A 249 5.97 6.34 29.36
CA ALA A 249 7.23 6.93 29.82
C ALA A 249 8.33 5.88 30.11
N GLY A 250 7.94 4.71 30.62
CA GLY A 250 8.88 3.60 30.89
C GLY A 250 9.52 2.99 29.63
N MET A 251 8.90 3.15 28.45
CA MET A 251 9.45 2.69 27.18
C MET A 251 10.49 3.66 26.58
N VAL A 252 10.52 4.91 27.03
CA VAL A 252 11.37 5.96 26.44
C VAL A 252 12.85 5.58 26.41
N PRO A 253 13.47 5.06 27.48
CA PRO A 253 14.88 4.68 27.44
C PRO A 253 15.17 3.62 26.38
N LEU A 254 14.29 2.61 26.26
CA LEU A 254 14.44 1.53 25.29
C LEU A 254 14.28 2.04 23.85
N VAL A 255 13.25 2.85 23.59
CA VAL A 255 13.01 3.45 22.27
C VAL A 255 14.18 4.34 21.84
N ALA A 256 14.73 5.14 22.76
CA ALA A 256 15.89 5.99 22.51
C ALA A 256 17.17 5.18 22.23
N GLU A 257 17.36 4.07 22.96
CA GLU A 257 18.48 3.15 22.73
C GLU A 257 18.46 2.58 21.30
N HIS A 258 17.29 2.15 20.81
CA HIS A 258 17.16 1.71 19.43
C HIS A 258 17.39 2.84 18.42
N ALA A 259 16.85 4.04 18.68
CA ALA A 259 17.00 5.20 17.79
C ALA A 259 18.45 5.68 17.62
N ALA A 260 19.31 5.37 18.60
CA ALA A 260 20.75 5.60 18.54
C ALA A 260 21.50 4.61 17.62
N ARG A 261 20.90 3.46 17.31
CA ARG A 261 21.54 2.36 16.57
C ARG A 261 20.97 2.16 15.17
N VAL A 262 19.65 2.29 15.03
CA VAL A 262 18.91 2.10 13.77
C VAL A 262 17.90 3.22 13.56
N PRO A 263 17.45 3.49 12.32
CA PRO A 263 16.35 4.41 12.09
C PRO A 263 15.07 3.92 12.77
N VAL A 264 14.49 4.77 13.61
CA VAL A 264 13.20 4.51 14.28
C VAL A 264 12.21 5.56 13.84
N VAL A 265 11.16 5.12 13.14
CA VAL A 265 10.09 5.97 12.64
C VAL A 265 8.95 5.98 13.65
N LEU A 266 8.53 7.17 14.09
CA LEU A 266 7.35 7.39 14.92
C LEU A 266 6.13 7.60 14.02
N SER A 267 5.17 6.68 14.11
CA SER A 267 3.84 6.75 13.51
C SER A 267 2.76 6.69 14.60
N SER A 268 1.49 6.69 14.20
CA SER A 268 0.36 6.55 15.12
C SER A 268 -0.51 5.35 14.75
N ARG A 269 -0.87 4.55 15.76
CA ARG A 269 -1.78 3.41 15.58
C ARG A 269 -3.22 3.82 15.26
N THR A 270 -3.56 5.10 15.37
CA THR A 270 -4.88 5.61 14.98
C THR A 270 -5.14 5.38 13.48
N GLY A 271 -4.08 5.41 12.67
CA GLY A 271 -4.15 5.25 11.22
C GLY A 271 -4.94 6.36 10.52
N ALA A 272 -5.06 7.54 11.14
CA ALA A 272 -5.66 8.74 10.56
C ALA A 272 -5.03 10.00 11.18
N GLY A 273 -4.69 10.97 10.34
CA GLY A 273 -4.01 12.21 10.76
C GLY A 273 -2.49 12.06 10.87
N ALA A 274 -1.81 13.20 10.92
CA ALA A 274 -0.37 13.24 11.08
C ALA A 274 0.06 13.08 12.55
N VAL A 275 1.20 12.43 12.77
CA VAL A 275 1.91 12.51 14.06
C VAL A 275 2.20 13.97 14.39
N LEU A 276 1.92 14.41 15.62
CA LEU A 276 2.20 15.78 16.04
C LEU A 276 3.71 15.98 16.25
N ARG A 277 4.16 17.22 16.47
CA ARG A 277 5.60 17.53 16.62
C ARG A 277 5.96 18.40 17.83
N GLN A 278 5.07 19.27 18.27
CA GLN A 278 5.42 20.35 19.20
C GLN A 278 4.36 20.60 20.27
N THR A 279 3.42 19.67 20.47
CA THR A 279 2.22 19.91 21.26
C THR A 279 2.42 19.50 22.71
N TYR A 280 2.86 18.27 22.96
CA TYR A 280 3.02 17.74 24.30
C TYR A 280 4.50 17.70 24.71
N GLY A 281 4.77 17.83 26.01
CA GLY A 281 6.12 17.98 26.56
C GLY A 281 6.37 17.12 27.79
N TYR A 282 5.85 15.89 27.82
CA TYR A 282 6.10 14.92 28.90
C TYR A 282 6.92 13.74 28.38
N PRO A 283 7.58 12.94 29.25
CA PRO A 283 8.34 11.77 28.82
C PRO A 283 7.47 10.78 28.01
N GLY A 284 7.88 10.48 26.78
CA GLY A 284 7.15 9.63 25.85
C GLY A 284 6.13 10.36 24.96
N SER A 285 6.02 11.68 25.10
CA SER A 285 5.33 12.52 24.11
C SER A 285 6.08 12.54 22.78
N GLU A 286 5.38 12.96 21.72
CA GLU A 286 5.95 13.08 20.38
C GLU A 286 7.17 14.00 20.36
N ARG A 287 7.12 15.14 21.08
CA ARG A 287 8.26 16.06 21.15
C ARG A 287 9.48 15.41 21.81
N ASP A 288 9.30 14.75 22.95
CA ASP A 288 10.37 14.05 23.66
C ASP A 288 11.00 12.96 22.78
N LEU A 289 10.19 12.20 22.05
CA LEU A 289 10.67 11.16 21.14
C LEU A 289 11.41 11.71 19.91
N LEU A 290 10.90 12.79 19.32
CA LEU A 290 11.55 13.44 18.18
C LEU A 290 12.87 14.10 18.59
N ASP A 291 12.94 14.74 19.76
CA ASP A 291 14.17 15.31 20.33
C ASP A 291 15.23 14.22 20.61
N ARG A 292 14.81 12.96 20.77
CA ARG A 292 15.69 11.78 20.90
C ARG A 292 16.08 11.15 19.57
N GLY A 293 15.71 11.77 18.45
CA GLY A 293 16.11 11.32 17.12
C GLY A 293 15.16 10.28 16.51
N LEU A 294 13.89 10.21 16.91
CA LEU A 294 12.92 9.48 16.12
C LEU A 294 12.56 10.28 14.85
N ILE A 295 12.17 9.56 13.80
CA ILE A 295 11.81 10.12 12.49
C ILE A 295 10.28 10.15 12.40
N GLN A 296 9.69 11.32 12.21
CA GLN A 296 8.23 11.45 12.10
C GLN A 296 7.71 10.86 10.78
N SER A 297 6.65 10.04 10.82
CA SER A 297 6.05 9.44 9.60
C SER A 297 5.14 10.39 8.80
N GLY A 298 4.86 11.59 9.31
CA GLY A 298 3.87 12.50 8.72
C GLY A 298 2.48 11.88 8.72
N PHE A 299 1.80 11.91 7.57
CA PHE A 299 0.49 11.29 7.33
C PHE A 299 0.54 9.79 7.05
N LEU A 300 1.74 9.18 6.92
CA LEU A 300 1.83 7.75 6.70
C LEU A 300 1.42 6.98 7.95
N ASP A 301 0.46 6.08 7.77
CA ASP A 301 0.13 5.07 8.76
C ASP A 301 1.29 4.09 8.97
N PRO A 302 1.27 3.27 10.04
CA PRO A 302 2.40 2.43 10.37
C PRO A 302 2.76 1.37 9.34
N ALA A 303 1.78 0.84 8.59
CA ALA A 303 2.03 -0.16 7.55
C ALA A 303 2.78 0.48 6.38
N LYS A 304 2.32 1.64 5.91
CA LYS A 304 3.01 2.38 4.83
C LYS A 304 4.36 2.92 5.26
N ALA A 305 4.48 3.43 6.48
CA ALA A 305 5.77 3.87 7.03
C ALA A 305 6.80 2.73 7.03
N ARG A 306 6.37 1.49 7.30
CA ARG A 306 7.22 0.31 7.23
C ARG A 306 7.68 0.01 5.81
N ILE A 307 6.78 0.09 4.81
CA ILE A 307 7.13 -0.11 3.40
C ILE A 307 8.19 0.90 2.94
N LEU A 308 7.99 2.19 3.25
CA LEU A 308 8.95 3.24 2.87
C LEU A 308 10.31 3.03 3.55
N LEU A 309 10.33 2.76 4.85
CA LEU A 309 11.60 2.53 5.57
C LEU A 309 12.32 1.29 5.04
N GLN A 310 11.59 0.21 4.73
CA GLN A 310 12.16 -1.01 4.16
C GLN A 310 12.84 -0.72 2.81
N LEU A 311 12.17 0.01 1.91
CA LEU A 311 12.69 0.40 0.60
C LEU A 311 13.95 1.26 0.70
N LEU A 312 13.93 2.26 1.60
CA LEU A 312 15.06 3.16 1.80
C LEU A 312 16.29 2.41 2.35
N LEU A 313 16.10 1.56 3.35
CA LEU A 313 17.19 0.73 3.89
C LEU A 313 17.74 -0.26 2.85
N ALA A 314 16.87 -0.88 2.05
CA ALA A 314 17.28 -1.76 0.96
C ALA A 314 18.03 -1.02 -0.16
N SER A 315 17.86 0.30 -0.24
CA SER A 315 18.57 1.19 -1.18
C SER A 315 19.85 1.80 -0.60
N ASP A 316 20.33 1.33 0.56
CA ASP A 316 21.49 1.90 1.27
C ASP A 316 21.31 3.37 1.70
N ALA A 317 20.06 3.85 1.83
CA ALA A 317 19.81 5.23 2.20
C ALA A 317 20.36 5.55 3.60
N GLY A 318 21.12 6.63 3.68
CA GLY A 318 21.60 7.19 4.93
C GLY A 318 20.48 7.84 5.75
N ARG A 319 20.75 8.13 7.02
CA ARG A 319 19.76 8.73 7.94
C ARG A 319 19.12 10.01 7.39
N ASP A 320 19.93 10.91 6.82
CA ASP A 320 19.44 12.19 6.30
C ASP A 320 18.53 12.00 5.07
N GLU A 321 18.84 11.03 4.22
CA GLU A 321 18.00 10.65 3.06
C GLU A 321 16.68 10.04 3.54
N ILE A 322 16.72 9.21 4.59
CA ILE A 322 15.52 8.65 5.21
C ILE A 322 14.64 9.77 5.77
N VAL A 323 15.21 10.70 6.55
CA VAL A 323 14.47 11.85 7.08
C VAL A 323 13.87 12.67 5.94
N ALA A 324 14.65 13.01 4.91
CA ALA A 324 14.17 13.78 3.76
C ALA A 324 13.03 13.07 3.01
N ALA A 325 13.07 11.74 2.89
CA ALA A 325 12.01 10.96 2.27
C ALA A 325 10.70 11.00 3.08
N PHE A 326 10.76 10.84 4.41
CA PHE A 326 9.59 10.94 5.28
C PHE A 326 9.04 12.36 5.35
N ASP A 327 9.89 13.38 5.26
CA ASP A 327 9.48 14.79 5.27
C ASP A 327 8.55 15.16 4.11
N ARG A 328 8.58 14.41 3.00
CA ARG A 328 7.65 14.58 1.87
C ARG A 328 6.21 14.20 2.19
N TYR A 329 5.97 13.50 3.30
CA TYR A 329 4.64 13.05 3.73
C TYR A 329 4.12 13.83 4.94
N ARG A 330 4.77 14.93 5.31
CA ARG A 330 4.30 15.84 6.38
C ARG A 330 3.23 16.81 5.90
#